data_AF-A0A2U8P8S5-F1
#
_entry.id   AF-A0A2U8P8S5-F1
#
_cell.length_a   1.000
_cell.length_b   1.000
_cell.length_c   1.000
_cell.angle_alpha   90.00
_cell.angle_beta   90.00
_cell.angle_gamma   90.00
#
_symmetry.space_group_name_H-M   'P 1'
#
loop_
_entity.id
_entity.type
_entity.pdbx_description
1 polymer ?
#
loop_
_entity_poly.entity_id
_entity_poly.type
_entity_poly.pdbx_seq_one_letter_code
_entity_poly.pdbx_strand_id
1 'polypeptide(L)'
;MRSNDAIHLGLMLLALAAAYLMPFELLLLAYVVLGPAHYFTEISWLHDRSYYLPHRGIAAALAIIAVVAALIDNASWFGFAMWGALIVCAMLAATTSAIESMLLFMTALALSAIMYSSGSSLAVIGILIPTLVHVSLFTLIFMVLGAHRSGSRVQAALVAVYLVAIATILLLPPTAEVRIASFARVGQDYFGNVGPALSRLFGVPGLVLDTRLTSLLAFVYTYHYLNWFIKADVIRWTAVPKARLAAMAAASAASTALYFYDYAFGFTFLLALSLIHILLEFPLDALALRQLGAAVQGAARGWHAARTATAAPRSRPASSTVSKRARRSR
;
A
#
# COMPACT_ATOMS: atom_id res chain seq x y z
N MET A 1 23.38 8.76 6.75
CA MET A 1 22.13 8.56 5.98
C MET A 1 22.43 8.86 4.52
N ARG A 2 21.91 8.09 3.56
CA ARG A 2 22.01 8.48 2.15
C ARG A 2 21.13 9.72 1.94
N SER A 3 21.44 10.55 0.94
CA SER A 3 20.65 11.76 0.64
C SER A 3 19.15 11.45 0.52
N ASN A 4 18.81 10.36 -0.18
CA ASN A 4 17.41 9.92 -0.35
C ASN A 4 16.73 9.53 0.97
N ASP A 5 17.46 8.95 1.93
CA ASP A 5 16.87 8.58 3.23
C ASP A 5 16.46 9.84 4.03
N ALA A 6 17.26 10.92 3.93
CA ALA A 6 16.95 12.20 4.55
C ALA A 6 15.75 12.88 3.87
N ILE A 7 15.65 12.80 2.54
CA ILE A 7 14.50 13.30 1.78
C ILE A 7 13.24 12.52 2.15
N HIS A 8 13.32 11.18 2.26
CA HIS A 8 12.22 10.34 2.75
C HIS A 8 11.72 10.79 4.12
N LEU A 9 12.63 10.97 5.08
CA LEU A 9 12.28 11.43 6.41
C LEU A 9 11.64 12.83 6.37
N GLY A 10 12.28 13.77 5.68
CA GLY A 10 11.82 15.16 5.59
C GLY A 10 10.41 15.26 5.00
N LEU A 11 10.12 14.55 3.91
CA LEU A 11 8.80 14.59 3.27
C LEU A 11 7.73 13.88 4.10
N MET A 12 8.09 12.80 4.83
CA MET A 12 7.18 12.15 5.78
C MET A 12 6.81 13.09 6.94
N LEU A 13 7.80 13.75 7.54
CA LEU A 13 7.57 14.70 8.63
C LEU A 13 6.83 15.94 8.16
N LEU A 14 7.10 16.42 6.94
CA LEU A 14 6.36 17.51 6.32
C LEU A 14 4.90 17.14 6.09
N ALA A 15 4.62 15.95 5.56
CA ALA A 15 3.26 15.45 5.37
C ALA A 15 2.52 15.33 6.72
N LEU A 16 3.20 14.86 7.77
CA LEU A 16 2.64 14.79 9.12
C LEU A 16 2.32 16.20 9.65
N ALA A 17 3.27 17.13 9.57
CA ALA A 17 3.07 18.50 10.03
C ALA A 17 1.91 19.18 9.29
N ALA A 18 1.88 19.08 7.96
CA ALA A 18 0.80 19.65 7.15
C ALA A 18 -0.56 19.02 7.48
N ALA A 19 -0.62 17.71 7.76
CA ALA A 19 -1.85 17.04 8.18
C ALA A 19 -2.38 17.53 9.53
N TYR A 20 -1.51 18.05 10.41
CA TYR A 20 -1.93 18.69 11.66
C TYR A 20 -2.39 20.14 11.48
N LEU A 21 -1.83 20.85 10.51
CA LEU A 21 -2.10 22.27 10.29
C LEU A 21 -3.34 22.52 9.44
N MET A 22 -3.51 21.73 8.37
CA MET A 22 -4.53 21.94 7.34
C MET A 22 -4.99 20.60 6.74
N PRO A 23 -5.61 19.70 7.54
CA PRO A 23 -5.93 18.34 7.12
C PRO A 23 -6.84 18.27 5.89
N PHE A 24 -7.86 19.14 5.81
CA PHE A 24 -8.80 19.12 4.69
C PHE A 24 -8.15 19.59 3.39
N GLU A 25 -7.46 20.74 3.43
CA GLU A 25 -6.76 21.33 2.29
C GLU A 25 -5.63 20.43 1.82
N LEU A 26 -4.94 19.76 2.75
CA LEU A 26 -3.90 18.80 2.40
C LEU A 26 -4.48 17.57 1.71
N LEU A 27 -5.59 17.00 2.21
CA LEU A 27 -6.26 15.89 1.54
C LEU A 27 -6.74 16.29 0.15
N LEU A 28 -7.27 17.50 0.00
CA LEU A 28 -7.69 18.06 -1.28
C LEU A 28 -6.49 18.23 -2.23
N LEU A 29 -5.39 18.80 -1.76
CA LEU A 29 -4.15 18.95 -2.52
C LEU A 29 -3.59 17.60 -2.96
N ALA A 30 -3.56 16.63 -2.05
CA ALA A 30 -3.09 15.28 -2.33
C ALA A 30 -3.96 14.65 -3.43
N TYR A 31 -5.28 14.74 -3.32
CA TYR A 31 -6.19 14.14 -4.29
C TYR A 31 -6.17 14.84 -5.66
N VAL A 32 -6.24 16.17 -5.67
CA VAL A 32 -6.47 16.98 -6.89
C VAL A 32 -5.20 17.23 -7.69
N VAL A 33 -4.05 17.35 -7.00
CA VAL A 33 -2.76 17.73 -7.62
C VAL A 33 -1.78 16.57 -7.60
N LEU A 34 -1.46 16.04 -6.41
CA LEU A 34 -0.46 14.97 -6.30
C LEU A 34 -0.96 13.65 -6.90
N GLY A 35 -2.26 13.36 -6.76
CA GLY A 35 -2.94 12.17 -7.26
C GLY A 35 -2.74 11.97 -8.76
N PRO A 36 -3.29 12.82 -9.65
CA PRO A 36 -3.11 12.65 -11.09
C PRO A 36 -1.63 12.64 -11.52
N ALA A 37 -0.76 13.44 -10.90
CA ALA A 37 0.67 13.41 -11.21
C ALA A 37 1.29 12.03 -10.90
N HIS A 38 0.92 11.46 -9.75
CA HIS A 38 1.32 10.12 -9.35
C HIS A 38 0.72 9.06 -10.30
N TYR A 39 -0.60 9.08 -10.53
CA TYR A 39 -1.29 8.09 -11.37
C TYR A 39 -0.69 8.00 -12.76
N PHE A 40 -0.47 9.12 -13.45
CA PHE A 40 0.09 9.09 -14.81
C PHE A 40 1.54 8.59 -14.85
N THR A 41 2.37 9.01 -13.89
CA THR A 41 3.77 8.56 -13.83
C THR A 41 3.89 7.09 -13.47
N GLU A 42 3.03 6.59 -12.58
CA GLU A 42 2.95 5.18 -12.22
C GLU A 42 2.38 4.32 -13.33
N ILE A 43 1.26 4.70 -13.94
CA ILE A 43 0.70 3.95 -15.06
C ILE A 43 1.71 3.85 -16.21
N SER A 44 2.45 4.92 -16.51
CA SER A 44 3.55 4.88 -17.48
C SER A 44 4.66 3.91 -17.06
N TRP A 45 5.02 3.89 -15.79
CA TRP A 45 6.07 3.01 -15.27
C TRP A 45 5.66 1.53 -15.27
N LEU A 46 4.41 1.24 -14.92
CA LEU A 46 3.79 -0.08 -14.99
C LEU A 46 3.68 -0.55 -16.45
N HIS A 47 3.39 0.36 -17.38
CA HIS A 47 3.33 0.05 -18.81
C HIS A 47 4.64 -0.55 -19.34
N ASP A 48 5.78 0.04 -18.96
CA ASP A 48 7.10 -0.45 -19.36
C ASP A 48 7.43 -1.83 -18.74
N ARG A 49 6.69 -2.24 -17.71
CA ARG A 49 6.77 -3.55 -17.05
C ARG A 49 5.63 -4.50 -17.41
N SER A 50 4.84 -4.15 -18.43
CA SER A 50 3.66 -4.91 -18.86
C SER A 50 2.68 -5.19 -17.71
N TYR A 51 2.61 -4.28 -16.72
CA TYR A 51 1.72 -4.36 -15.57
C TYR A 51 1.89 -5.65 -14.73
N TYR A 52 3.04 -6.33 -14.83
CA TYR A 52 3.26 -7.64 -14.18
C TYR A 52 2.20 -8.70 -14.57
N LEU A 53 1.59 -8.57 -15.74
CA LEU A 53 0.58 -9.48 -16.27
C LEU A 53 1.12 -10.30 -17.45
N PRO A 54 0.57 -11.51 -17.70
CA PRO A 54 0.96 -12.32 -18.86
C PRO A 54 0.72 -11.63 -20.21
N HIS A 55 -0.35 -10.83 -20.30
CA HIS A 55 -0.74 -10.13 -21.52
C HIS A 55 -1.19 -8.70 -21.21
N ARG A 56 -0.71 -7.73 -22.01
CA ARG A 56 -1.07 -6.31 -21.86
C ARG A 56 -2.56 -6.03 -22.10
N GLY A 57 -3.26 -6.87 -22.85
CA GLY A 57 -4.71 -6.73 -23.06
C GLY A 57 -5.53 -6.83 -21.76
N ILE A 58 -5.02 -7.56 -20.77
CA ILE A 58 -5.68 -7.70 -19.45
C ILE A 58 -5.66 -6.34 -18.72
N ALA A 59 -4.61 -5.54 -18.88
CA ALA A 59 -4.54 -4.19 -18.31
C ALA A 59 -5.64 -3.27 -18.89
N ALA A 60 -5.95 -3.40 -20.18
CA ALA A 60 -7.07 -2.65 -20.78
C ALA A 60 -8.43 -3.08 -20.19
N ALA A 61 -8.62 -4.40 -19.98
CA ALA A 61 -9.83 -4.90 -19.32
C ALA A 61 -9.95 -4.39 -17.87
N LEU A 62 -8.85 -4.36 -17.11
CA LEU A 62 -8.80 -3.79 -15.76
C LEU A 62 -9.14 -2.30 -15.75
N ALA A 63 -8.64 -1.53 -16.72
CA ALA A 63 -8.99 -0.11 -16.85
C ALA A 63 -10.50 0.09 -17.16
N ILE A 64 -11.09 -0.76 -18.02
CA ILE A 64 -12.54 -0.72 -18.29
C ILE A 64 -13.32 -1.07 -17.02
N ILE A 65 -12.92 -2.11 -16.29
CA ILE A 65 -13.54 -2.50 -15.03
C ILE A 65 -13.46 -1.37 -14.01
N ALA A 66 -12.34 -0.65 -13.91
CA ALA A 66 -12.19 0.49 -13.02
C ALA A 66 -13.17 1.63 -13.35
N VAL A 67 -13.34 1.97 -14.63
CA VAL A 67 -14.30 2.99 -15.07
C VAL A 67 -15.73 2.56 -14.75
N VAL A 68 -16.08 1.30 -15.02
CA VAL A 68 -17.41 0.76 -14.68
C VAL A 68 -17.62 0.75 -13.18
N ALA A 69 -16.61 0.35 -12.40
CA ALA A 69 -16.66 0.33 -10.94
C ALA A 69 -16.88 1.71 -10.33
N ALA A 70 -16.32 2.76 -10.93
CA ALA A 70 -16.55 4.15 -10.52
C ALA A 70 -18.02 4.60 -10.63
N LEU A 71 -18.83 3.88 -11.41
CA LEU A 71 -20.26 4.14 -11.63
C LEU A 71 -21.17 3.23 -10.78
N ILE A 72 -20.61 2.36 -9.94
CA ILE A 72 -21.38 1.46 -9.09
C ILE A 72 -21.77 2.19 -7.79
N ASP A 73 -23.04 2.56 -7.67
CA ASP A 73 -23.56 3.23 -6.47
C ASP A 73 -23.67 2.28 -5.25
N ASN A 74 -23.86 0.98 -5.49
CA ASN A 74 -23.99 0.00 -4.42
C ASN A 74 -22.63 -0.44 -3.89
N ALA A 75 -22.31 -0.05 -2.66
CA ALA A 75 -21.01 -0.33 -2.03
C ALA A 75 -20.65 -1.83 -1.98
N SER A 76 -21.62 -2.73 -1.81
CA SER A 76 -21.34 -4.18 -1.79
C SER A 76 -20.99 -4.71 -3.17
N TRP A 77 -21.66 -4.25 -4.24
CA TRP A 77 -21.30 -4.59 -5.61
C TRP A 77 -19.96 -4.00 -6.03
N PHE A 78 -19.69 -2.75 -5.62
CA PHE A 78 -18.39 -2.12 -5.81
C PHE A 78 -17.29 -2.94 -5.12
N GLY A 79 -17.51 -3.32 -3.86
CA GLY A 79 -16.57 -4.14 -3.10
C GLY A 79 -16.35 -5.53 -3.68
N PHE A 80 -17.41 -6.16 -4.22
CA PHE A 80 -17.28 -7.42 -4.95
C PHE A 80 -16.41 -7.28 -6.19
N ALA A 81 -16.59 -6.21 -6.98
CA ALA A 81 -15.77 -5.95 -8.17
C ALA A 81 -14.29 -5.72 -7.80
N MET A 82 -14.02 -4.91 -6.78
CA MET A 82 -12.65 -4.62 -6.31
C MET A 82 -11.97 -5.88 -5.75
N TRP A 83 -12.68 -6.65 -4.92
CA TRP A 83 -12.19 -7.91 -4.38
C TRP A 83 -11.90 -8.93 -5.48
N GLY A 84 -12.84 -9.11 -6.41
CA GLY A 84 -12.68 -10.01 -7.55
C GLY A 84 -11.47 -9.63 -8.42
N ALA A 85 -11.31 -8.35 -8.75
CA ALA A 85 -10.17 -7.85 -9.51
C ALA A 85 -8.83 -8.13 -8.81
N LEU A 86 -8.75 -7.90 -7.49
CA LEU A 86 -7.55 -8.21 -6.70
C LEU A 86 -7.22 -9.71 -6.72
N ILE A 87 -8.21 -10.59 -6.54
CA ILE A 87 -8.01 -12.04 -6.55
C ILE A 87 -7.55 -12.53 -7.93
N VAL A 88 -8.17 -12.05 -9.01
CA VAL A 88 -7.75 -12.39 -10.38
C VAL A 88 -6.32 -11.94 -10.64
N CYS A 89 -5.97 -10.70 -10.24
CA CYS A 89 -4.59 -10.21 -10.37
C CYS A 89 -3.61 -11.05 -9.54
N ALA A 90 -3.98 -11.46 -8.34
CA ALA A 90 -3.16 -12.33 -7.49
C ALA A 90 -2.95 -13.72 -8.10
N MET A 91 -3.99 -14.31 -8.69
CA MET A 91 -3.86 -15.57 -9.43
C MET A 91 -2.88 -15.43 -10.60
N LEU A 92 -2.98 -14.37 -11.39
CA LEU A 92 -2.17 -14.17 -12.59
C LEU A 92 -0.72 -13.77 -12.31
N ALA A 93 -0.49 -12.94 -11.30
CA ALA A 93 0.82 -12.34 -11.03
C ALA A 93 1.58 -13.03 -9.89
N ALA A 94 0.88 -13.50 -8.86
CA ALA A 94 1.51 -13.96 -7.63
C ALA A 94 1.53 -15.49 -7.46
N THR A 95 0.88 -16.28 -8.30
CA THR A 95 0.94 -17.75 -8.21
C THR A 95 1.91 -18.34 -9.23
N THR A 96 2.56 -19.45 -8.88
CA THR A 96 3.55 -20.15 -9.74
C THR A 96 3.09 -21.53 -10.20
N SER A 97 2.04 -22.07 -9.61
CA SER A 97 1.48 -23.37 -9.99
C SER A 97 -0.04 -23.33 -10.03
N ALA A 98 -0.63 -24.24 -10.82
CA ALA A 98 -2.08 -24.41 -10.88
C ALA A 98 -2.69 -24.74 -9.50
N ILE A 99 -1.94 -25.47 -8.66
CA ILE A 99 -2.37 -25.83 -7.31
C ILE A 99 -2.45 -24.58 -6.42
N GLU A 100 -1.43 -23.72 -6.44
CA GLU A 100 -1.45 -22.45 -5.69
C GLU A 100 -2.63 -21.56 -6.13
N SER A 101 -2.86 -21.46 -7.45
CA SER A 101 -3.97 -20.69 -8.01
C SER A 101 -5.33 -21.26 -7.63
N MET A 102 -5.48 -22.60 -7.68
CA MET A 102 -6.69 -23.29 -7.23
C MET A 102 -6.97 -23.07 -5.75
N LEU A 103 -5.95 -23.21 -4.87
CA LEU A 103 -6.11 -23.00 -3.43
C LEU A 103 -6.48 -21.56 -3.09
N LEU A 104 -5.84 -20.59 -3.77
CA LEU A 104 -6.18 -19.17 -3.64
C LEU A 104 -7.63 -18.93 -4.06
N PHE A 105 -8.06 -19.46 -5.21
CA PHE A 105 -9.43 -19.33 -5.69
C PHE A 105 -10.45 -19.94 -4.72
N MET A 106 -10.20 -21.15 -4.22
CA MET A 106 -11.10 -21.81 -3.27
C MET A 106 -11.24 -21.03 -1.96
N THR A 107 -10.12 -20.48 -1.47
CA THR A 107 -10.12 -19.64 -0.26
C THR A 107 -10.85 -18.33 -0.53
N ALA A 108 -10.60 -17.69 -1.67
CA ALA A 108 -11.28 -16.46 -2.07
C ALA A 108 -12.79 -16.66 -2.27
N LEU A 109 -13.22 -17.80 -2.80
CA LEU A 109 -14.63 -18.15 -2.95
C LEU A 109 -15.31 -18.36 -1.59
N ALA A 110 -14.67 -19.10 -0.69
CA ALA A 110 -15.17 -19.29 0.68
C ALA A 110 -15.28 -17.96 1.44
N LEU A 111 -14.25 -17.12 1.36
CA LEU A 111 -14.28 -15.78 1.97
C LEU A 111 -15.37 -14.89 1.36
N SER A 112 -15.53 -14.92 0.02
CA SER A 112 -16.61 -14.18 -0.65
C SER A 112 -17.99 -14.62 -0.16
N ALA A 113 -18.21 -15.93 0.03
CA ALA A 113 -19.48 -16.46 0.54
C ALA A 113 -19.75 -16.01 1.99
N ILE A 114 -18.73 -16.01 2.86
CA ILE A 114 -18.83 -15.51 4.24
C ILE A 114 -19.10 -14.00 4.25
N MET A 115 -18.41 -13.24 3.39
CA MET A 115 -18.60 -11.80 3.32
C MET A 115 -19.99 -11.44 2.80
N TYR A 116 -20.52 -12.19 1.83
CA TYR A 116 -21.87 -12.01 1.31
C TYR A 116 -22.93 -12.28 2.40
N SER A 117 -22.78 -13.36 3.19
CA SER A 117 -23.74 -13.68 4.25
C SER A 117 -23.74 -12.68 5.40
N SER A 118 -22.63 -11.96 5.63
CA SER A 118 -22.55 -10.89 6.64
C SER A 118 -23.25 -9.57 6.26
N GLY A 119 -23.73 -9.44 5.02
CA GLY A 119 -24.48 -8.28 4.50
C GLY A 119 -23.67 -7.00 4.25
N SER A 120 -22.60 -6.72 5.03
CA SER A 120 -21.83 -5.47 4.94
C SER A 120 -20.34 -5.63 4.68
N SER A 121 -19.76 -6.84 4.80
CA SER A 121 -18.31 -7.02 4.66
C SER A 121 -17.79 -6.72 3.25
N LEU A 122 -18.57 -7.00 2.21
CA LEU A 122 -18.21 -6.61 0.83
C LEU A 122 -18.11 -5.08 0.70
N ALA A 123 -19.07 -4.33 1.26
CA ALA A 123 -19.01 -2.87 1.27
C ALA A 123 -17.80 -2.34 2.07
N VAL A 124 -17.49 -2.94 3.22
CA VAL A 124 -16.32 -2.58 4.03
C VAL A 124 -15.03 -2.77 3.22
N ILE A 125 -14.86 -3.92 2.57
CA ILE A 125 -13.69 -4.18 1.73
C ILE A 125 -13.65 -3.25 0.52
N GLY A 126 -14.80 -2.99 -0.11
CA GLY A 126 -14.91 -2.03 -1.22
C GLY A 126 -14.44 -0.64 -0.82
N ILE A 127 -14.76 -0.17 0.37
CA ILE A 127 -14.29 1.14 0.85
C ILE A 127 -12.80 1.08 1.19
N LEU A 128 -12.35 0.06 1.92
CA LEU A 128 -11.00 0.02 2.47
C LEU A 128 -9.91 -0.33 1.45
N ILE A 129 -10.21 -1.18 0.46
CA ILE A 129 -9.25 -1.56 -0.60
C ILE A 129 -8.66 -0.33 -1.30
N PRO A 130 -9.45 0.53 -1.98
CA PRO A 130 -8.92 1.67 -2.72
C PRO A 130 -8.49 2.83 -1.82
N THR A 131 -8.89 2.83 -0.54
CA THR A 131 -8.50 3.88 0.42
C THR A 131 -7.30 3.46 1.25
N LEU A 132 -7.51 2.97 2.48
CA LEU A 132 -6.44 2.72 3.43
C LEU A 132 -5.57 1.51 3.08
N VAL A 133 -6.12 0.48 2.46
CA VAL A 133 -5.34 -0.72 2.11
C VAL A 133 -4.34 -0.36 1.01
N HIS A 134 -4.79 0.19 -0.11
CA HIS A 134 -3.90 0.62 -1.19
C HIS A 134 -2.94 1.73 -0.74
N VAL A 135 -3.46 2.85 -0.27
CA VAL A 135 -2.65 4.03 0.00
C VAL A 135 -1.73 3.85 1.21
N SER A 136 -2.17 3.15 2.26
CA SER A 136 -1.39 3.01 3.51
C SER A 136 -0.76 1.62 3.69
N LEU A 137 -1.54 0.55 3.60
CA LEU A 137 -1.03 -0.80 3.86
C LEU A 137 -0.02 -1.24 2.79
N PHE A 138 -0.33 -1.06 1.50
CA PHE A 138 0.63 -1.40 0.44
C PHE A 138 1.86 -0.49 0.44
N THR A 139 1.71 0.81 0.75
CA THR A 139 2.86 1.70 1.02
C THR A 139 3.77 1.14 2.11
N LEU A 140 3.20 0.69 3.23
CA LEU A 140 3.95 0.06 4.31
C LEU A 140 4.64 -1.23 3.85
N ILE A 141 3.94 -2.10 3.12
CA ILE A 141 4.50 -3.35 2.58
C ILE A 141 5.70 -3.04 1.67
N PHE A 142 5.59 -2.08 0.76
CA PHE A 142 6.70 -1.69 -0.12
C PHE A 142 7.87 -1.08 0.66
N MET A 143 7.62 -0.30 1.72
CA MET A 143 8.69 0.20 2.57
C MET A 143 9.40 -0.92 3.33
N VAL A 144 8.66 -1.88 3.88
CA VAL A 144 9.21 -3.06 4.56
C VAL A 144 10.03 -3.92 3.60
N LEU A 145 9.51 -4.20 2.41
CA LEU A 145 10.26 -4.95 1.38
C LEU A 145 11.50 -4.20 0.91
N GLY A 146 11.43 -2.86 0.78
CA GLY A 146 12.59 -2.03 0.48
C GLY A 146 13.69 -2.14 1.54
N ALA A 147 13.31 -2.01 2.82
CA ALA A 147 14.23 -2.17 3.94
C ALA A 147 14.82 -3.59 4.03
N HIS A 148 14.00 -4.62 3.80
CA HIS A 148 14.43 -6.01 3.80
C HIS A 148 15.45 -6.31 2.70
N ARG A 149 15.20 -5.85 1.46
CA ARG A 149 16.10 -6.05 0.32
C ARG A 149 17.41 -5.28 0.45
N SER A 150 17.37 -4.08 1.01
CA SER A 150 18.56 -3.24 1.16
C SER A 150 19.42 -3.61 2.38
N GLY A 151 18.84 -4.33 3.36
CA GLY A 151 19.47 -4.58 4.66
C GLY A 151 19.72 -3.31 5.48
N SER A 152 19.13 -2.18 5.10
CA SER A 152 19.43 -0.86 5.69
C SER A 152 18.63 -0.63 6.97
N ARG A 153 19.34 -0.45 8.09
CA ARG A 153 18.75 -0.04 9.38
C ARG A 153 18.04 1.31 9.30
N VAL A 154 18.50 2.21 8.43
CA VAL A 154 17.87 3.52 8.22
C VAL A 154 16.51 3.36 7.54
N GLN A 155 16.41 2.50 6.53
CA GLN A 155 15.13 2.23 5.87
C GLN A 155 14.15 1.51 6.81
N ALA A 156 14.64 0.62 7.66
CA ALA A 156 13.83 0.04 8.73
C ALA A 156 13.35 1.09 9.74
N ALA A 157 14.19 2.07 10.09
CA ALA A 157 13.78 3.19 10.94
C ALA A 157 12.69 4.05 10.27
N LEU A 158 12.76 4.29 8.95
CA LEU A 158 11.71 5.02 8.22
C LEU A 158 10.35 4.29 8.29
N VAL A 159 10.33 2.95 8.24
CA VAL A 159 9.11 2.17 8.48
C VAL A 159 8.54 2.45 9.87
N ALA A 160 9.39 2.46 10.89
CA ALA A 160 8.97 2.77 12.26
C ALA A 160 8.44 4.22 12.38
N VAL A 161 9.09 5.20 11.75
CA VAL A 161 8.62 6.60 11.74
C VAL A 161 7.25 6.70 11.08
N TYR A 162 7.01 5.98 9.98
CA TYR A 162 5.69 5.96 9.31
C TYR A 162 4.59 5.44 10.23
N LEU A 163 4.84 4.34 10.95
CA LEU A 163 3.90 3.78 11.92
C LEU A 163 3.68 4.72 13.12
N VAL A 164 4.74 5.36 13.61
CA VAL A 164 4.66 6.35 14.70
C VAL A 164 3.85 7.58 14.25
N ALA A 165 4.00 8.04 13.00
CA ALA A 165 3.20 9.13 12.46
C ALA A 165 1.70 8.80 12.44
N ILE A 166 1.34 7.59 11.98
CA ILE A 166 -0.06 7.10 12.04
C ILE A 166 -0.55 7.06 13.49
N ALA A 167 0.24 6.47 14.40
CA ALA A 167 -0.13 6.38 15.81
C ALA A 167 -0.28 7.77 16.45
N THR A 168 0.56 8.73 16.06
CA THR A 168 0.50 10.12 16.54
C THR A 168 -0.82 10.76 16.15
N ILE A 169 -1.25 10.65 14.88
CA ILE A 169 -2.55 11.18 14.43
C ILE A 169 -3.73 10.54 15.18
N LEU A 170 -3.68 9.23 15.41
CA LEU A 170 -4.77 8.50 16.06
C LEU A 170 -4.87 8.80 17.57
N LEU A 171 -3.74 8.90 18.26
CA LEU A 171 -3.67 9.09 19.72
C LEU A 171 -3.69 10.57 20.12
N LEU A 172 -3.15 11.45 19.29
CA LEU A 172 -3.02 12.89 19.53
C LEU A 172 -3.74 13.64 18.38
N PRO A 173 -5.08 13.74 18.40
CA PRO A 173 -5.84 14.32 17.29
C PRO A 173 -5.41 15.77 17.02
N PRO A 174 -5.30 16.19 15.75
CA PRO A 174 -5.09 17.59 15.42
C PRO A 174 -6.23 18.47 15.95
N THR A 175 -5.85 19.63 16.48
CA THR A 175 -6.79 20.64 17.02
C THR A 175 -7.27 21.62 15.95
N ALA A 176 -6.71 21.56 14.73
CA ALA A 176 -7.15 22.39 13.63
C ALA A 176 -8.61 22.07 13.27
N GLU A 177 -9.43 23.11 13.12
CA GLU A 177 -10.82 22.94 12.69
C GLU A 177 -10.88 22.43 11.25
N VAL A 178 -11.57 21.32 11.03
CA VAL A 178 -11.84 20.79 9.69
C VAL A 178 -13.06 21.52 9.14
N ARG A 179 -12.83 22.54 8.31
CA ARG A 179 -13.90 23.28 7.62
C ARG A 179 -14.07 22.78 6.20
N ILE A 180 -14.98 21.84 6.02
CA ILE A 180 -15.31 21.33 4.69
C ILE A 180 -16.13 22.39 3.96
N ALA A 181 -15.62 22.87 2.83
CA ALA A 181 -16.35 23.81 2.00
C ALA A 181 -17.64 23.17 1.45
N SER A 182 -18.72 23.95 1.34
CA SER A 182 -20.05 23.44 0.96
C SER A 182 -20.10 22.81 -0.43
N PHE A 183 -19.19 23.20 -1.33
CA PHE A 183 -19.04 22.62 -2.66
C PHE A 183 -18.42 21.21 -2.63
N ALA A 184 -17.77 20.82 -1.53
CA ALA A 184 -16.96 19.61 -1.43
C ALA A 184 -17.70 18.34 -0.96
N ARG A 185 -19.04 18.36 -1.00
CA ARG A 185 -19.90 17.28 -0.46
C ARG A 185 -19.59 15.91 -1.03
N VAL A 186 -19.41 15.79 -2.34
CA VAL A 186 -19.14 14.48 -3.00
C VAL A 186 -17.87 13.82 -2.43
N GLY A 187 -16.82 14.61 -2.18
CA GLY A 187 -15.59 14.10 -1.58
C GLY A 187 -15.76 13.77 -0.10
N GLN A 188 -16.52 14.60 0.63
CA GLN A 188 -16.87 14.33 2.02
C GLN A 188 -17.64 13.01 2.17
N ASP A 189 -18.61 12.74 1.30
CA ASP A 189 -19.41 11.52 1.34
C ASP A 189 -18.54 10.30 1.02
N TYR A 190 -17.68 10.38 0.00
CA TYR A 190 -16.77 9.30 -0.36
C TYR A 190 -15.81 8.94 0.79
N PHE A 191 -15.04 9.91 1.29
CA PHE A 191 -14.04 9.66 2.34
C PHE A 191 -14.68 9.45 3.72
N GLY A 192 -15.85 10.02 3.97
CA GLY A 192 -16.60 9.87 5.23
C GLY A 192 -16.99 8.42 5.51
N ASN A 193 -17.15 7.60 4.47
CA ASN A 193 -17.46 6.17 4.59
C ASN A 193 -16.33 5.31 5.16
N VAL A 194 -15.09 5.82 5.21
CA VAL A 194 -13.93 5.09 5.75
C VAL A 194 -14.08 4.85 7.26
N GLY A 195 -14.55 5.84 8.03
CA GLY A 195 -14.76 5.71 9.47
C GLY A 195 -15.75 4.58 9.84
N PRO A 196 -16.98 4.59 9.28
CA PRO A 196 -17.94 3.50 9.44
C PRO A 196 -17.42 2.14 8.95
N ALA A 197 -16.61 2.10 7.90
CA ALA A 197 -15.99 0.86 7.43
C ALA A 197 -15.01 0.29 8.46
N LEU A 198 -14.17 1.14 9.07
CA LEU A 198 -13.26 0.74 10.16
C LEU A 198 -14.02 0.31 11.42
N SER A 199 -15.11 1.02 11.78
CA SER A 199 -16.00 0.65 12.89
C SER A 199 -16.52 -0.78 12.74
N ARG A 200 -16.99 -1.13 11.53
CA ARG A 200 -17.48 -2.48 11.22
C ARG A 200 -16.35 -3.51 11.17
N LEU A 201 -15.20 -3.16 10.58
CA LEU A 201 -14.06 -4.08 10.46
C LEU A 201 -13.54 -4.52 11.84
N PHE A 202 -13.39 -3.57 12.78
CA PHE A 202 -12.86 -3.85 14.11
C PHE A 202 -13.94 -4.26 15.12
N GLY A 203 -15.21 -4.25 14.74
CA GLY A 203 -16.32 -4.54 15.64
C GLY A 203 -16.41 -3.56 16.81
N VAL A 204 -16.13 -2.27 16.56
CA VAL A 204 -16.21 -1.19 17.55
C VAL A 204 -17.39 -0.28 17.19
N PRO A 205 -18.61 -0.55 17.71
CA PRO A 205 -19.79 0.25 17.39
C PRO A 205 -19.61 1.70 17.83
N GLY A 206 -20.02 2.65 16.97
CA GLY A 206 -19.93 4.08 17.29
C GLY A 206 -18.51 4.64 17.26
N LEU A 207 -17.55 3.98 16.59
CA LEU A 207 -16.23 4.55 16.36
C LEU A 207 -16.36 5.84 15.53
N VAL A 208 -16.16 6.97 16.20
CA VAL A 208 -16.09 8.29 15.58
C VAL A 208 -14.63 8.73 15.55
N LEU A 209 -14.10 8.94 14.35
CA LEU A 209 -12.71 9.37 14.17
C LEU A 209 -12.59 10.90 14.04
N ASP A 210 -13.65 11.61 13.67
CA ASP A 210 -13.68 13.08 13.50
C ASP A 210 -12.45 13.59 12.72
N THR A 211 -11.77 14.60 13.26
CA THR A 211 -10.56 15.20 12.68
C THR A 211 -9.43 14.21 12.49
N ARG A 212 -9.39 13.09 13.25
CA ARG A 212 -8.37 12.03 13.08
C ARG A 212 -8.51 11.37 11.72
N LEU A 213 -9.74 11.15 11.23
CA LEU A 213 -9.93 10.50 9.94
C LEU A 213 -9.41 11.38 8.81
N THR A 214 -9.84 12.64 8.76
CA THR A 214 -9.39 13.58 7.73
C THR A 214 -7.88 13.76 7.77
N SER A 215 -7.28 13.89 8.95
CA SER A 215 -5.84 14.06 9.11
C SER A 215 -5.07 12.79 8.75
N LEU A 216 -5.59 11.61 9.11
CA LEU A 216 -5.00 10.33 8.73
C LEU A 216 -5.01 10.17 7.22
N LEU A 217 -6.15 10.41 6.57
CA LEU A 217 -6.28 10.36 5.12
C LEU A 217 -5.35 11.36 4.45
N ALA A 218 -5.32 12.61 4.93
CA ALA A 218 -4.42 13.65 4.43
C ALA A 218 -2.96 13.22 4.49
N PHE A 219 -2.51 12.68 5.62
CA PHE A 219 -1.16 12.18 5.80
C PHE A 219 -0.85 11.00 4.87
N VAL A 220 -1.66 9.94 4.89
CA VAL A 220 -1.33 8.71 4.13
C VAL A 220 -1.42 8.94 2.63
N TYR A 221 -2.40 9.69 2.12
CA TYR A 221 -2.48 10.04 0.70
C TYR A 221 -1.30 10.90 0.27
N THR A 222 -0.98 11.95 1.03
CA THR A 222 0.17 12.82 0.71
C THR A 222 1.46 12.02 0.71
N TYR A 223 1.72 11.25 1.77
CA TYR A 223 2.96 10.51 1.89
C TYR A 223 3.07 9.39 0.85
N HIS A 224 1.98 8.68 0.53
CA HIS A 224 1.96 7.67 -0.52
C HIS A 224 2.41 8.25 -1.87
N TYR A 225 1.84 9.38 -2.29
CA TYR A 225 2.23 10.06 -3.54
C TYR A 225 3.66 10.60 -3.49
N LEU A 226 4.08 11.20 -2.38
CA LEU A 226 5.47 11.68 -2.25
C LEU A 226 6.47 10.52 -2.25
N ASN A 227 6.16 9.42 -1.56
CA ASN A 227 6.99 8.21 -1.49
C ASN A 227 7.24 7.60 -2.88
N TRP A 228 6.28 7.71 -3.80
CA TRP A 228 6.49 7.38 -5.20
C TRP A 228 7.56 8.28 -5.84
N PHE A 229 7.42 9.60 -5.75
CA PHE A 229 8.35 10.53 -6.40
C PHE A 229 9.78 10.46 -5.87
N ILE A 230 9.97 10.17 -4.57
CA ILE A 230 11.30 10.09 -3.95
C ILE A 230 12.08 8.87 -4.41
N LYS A 231 11.39 7.78 -4.78
CA LYS A 231 12.01 6.53 -5.26
C LYS A 231 12.49 6.64 -6.72
N ALA A 232 12.89 7.83 -7.17
CA ALA A 232 13.32 8.12 -8.53
C ALA A 232 14.49 7.22 -9.00
N ASP A 233 15.38 6.77 -8.12
CA ASP A 233 16.49 5.88 -8.52
C ASP A 233 16.03 4.45 -8.89
N VAL A 234 14.93 4.00 -8.29
CA VAL A 234 14.33 2.67 -8.53
C VAL A 234 13.28 2.75 -9.63
N ILE A 235 12.44 3.79 -9.59
CA ILE A 235 11.30 3.96 -10.48
C ILE A 235 11.73 4.63 -11.79
N ARG A 236 12.62 5.62 -11.71
CA ARG A 236 13.15 6.38 -12.85
C ARG A 236 12.06 7.03 -13.70
N TRP A 237 11.04 7.58 -13.05
CA TRP A 237 9.92 8.26 -13.72
C TRP A 237 10.36 9.48 -14.55
N THR A 238 11.53 10.07 -14.24
CA THR A 238 12.16 11.14 -15.04
C THR A 238 12.97 10.64 -16.23
N ALA A 239 13.26 9.33 -16.32
CA ALA A 239 14.08 8.74 -17.38
C ALA A 239 13.26 8.27 -18.60
N VAL A 240 11.97 8.60 -18.64
CA VAL A 240 11.11 8.33 -19.81
C VAL A 240 11.36 9.36 -20.92
N PRO A 241 10.98 9.07 -22.19
CA PRO A 241 11.10 10.05 -23.26
C PRO A 241 10.43 11.38 -22.92
N LYS A 242 11.06 12.52 -23.24
CA LYS A 242 10.56 13.87 -22.91
C LYS A 242 9.13 14.13 -23.41
N ALA A 243 8.78 13.60 -24.58
CA ALA A 243 7.42 13.69 -25.12
C ALA A 243 6.40 12.95 -24.23
N ARG A 244 6.76 11.77 -23.70
CA ARG A 244 5.91 11.02 -22.76
C ARG A 244 5.78 11.77 -21.44
N LEU A 245 6.87 12.34 -20.92
CA LEU A 245 6.84 13.16 -19.71
C LEU A 245 5.95 14.41 -19.87
N ALA A 246 6.06 15.10 -21.01
CA ALA A 246 5.22 16.25 -21.32
C ALA A 246 3.74 15.86 -21.44
N ALA A 247 3.43 14.71 -22.07
CA ALA A 247 2.07 14.21 -22.16
C ALA A 247 1.47 13.88 -20.78
N MET A 248 2.24 13.24 -19.88
CA MET A 248 1.81 12.96 -18.51
C MET A 248 1.58 14.25 -17.71
N ALA A 249 2.48 15.23 -17.82
CA ALA A 249 2.34 16.52 -17.16
C ALA A 249 1.10 17.28 -17.67
N ALA A 250 0.87 17.29 -18.99
CA ALA A 250 -0.31 17.91 -19.59
C ALA A 250 -1.61 17.20 -19.17
N ALA A 251 -1.63 15.85 -19.17
CA ALA A 251 -2.78 15.06 -18.73
C ALA A 251 -3.08 15.27 -17.24
N SER A 252 -2.04 15.37 -16.41
CA SER A 252 -2.18 15.70 -14.98
C SER A 252 -2.78 17.09 -14.81
N ALA A 253 -2.23 18.11 -15.48
CA ALA A 253 -2.73 19.47 -15.39
C ALA A 253 -4.18 19.58 -15.90
N ALA A 254 -4.52 18.89 -17.00
CA ALA A 254 -5.88 18.84 -17.52
C ALA A 254 -6.86 18.18 -16.53
N SER A 255 -6.46 17.06 -15.91
CA SER A 255 -7.27 16.36 -14.90
C SER A 255 -7.51 17.24 -13.67
N THR A 256 -6.46 17.95 -13.21
CA THR A 256 -6.58 18.96 -12.15
C THR A 256 -7.51 20.11 -12.55
N ALA A 257 -7.45 20.59 -13.80
CA ALA A 257 -8.29 21.68 -14.29
C ALA A 257 -9.78 21.32 -14.32
N LEU A 258 -10.14 20.06 -14.58
CA LEU A 258 -11.54 19.61 -14.52
C LEU A 258 -12.17 19.84 -13.14
N TYR A 259 -11.36 19.73 -12.08
CA TYR A 259 -11.78 20.00 -10.71
C TYR A 259 -12.15 21.46 -10.46
N PHE A 260 -11.44 22.38 -11.13
CA PHE A 260 -11.73 23.82 -11.06
C PHE A 260 -12.86 24.25 -11.99
N TYR A 261 -13.15 23.45 -13.03
CA TYR A 261 -14.30 23.66 -13.91
C TYR A 261 -15.62 23.27 -13.21
N ASP A 262 -15.70 22.05 -12.70
CA ASP A 262 -16.83 21.57 -11.90
C ASP A 262 -16.32 20.56 -10.86
N TYR A 263 -16.56 20.84 -9.58
CA TYR A 263 -16.03 20.03 -8.50
C TYR A 263 -16.51 18.57 -8.55
N ALA A 264 -17.81 18.35 -8.77
CA ALA A 264 -18.40 17.02 -8.72
C ALA A 264 -17.91 16.18 -9.90
N PHE A 265 -17.87 16.78 -11.10
CA PHE A 265 -17.34 16.13 -12.29
C PHE A 265 -15.85 15.84 -12.15
N GLY A 266 -15.05 16.83 -11.73
CA GLY A 266 -13.61 16.65 -11.53
C GLY A 266 -13.29 15.60 -10.46
N PHE A 267 -14.06 15.55 -9.36
CA PHE A 267 -13.93 14.52 -8.35
C PHE A 267 -14.21 13.13 -8.92
N THR A 268 -15.34 12.95 -9.61
CA THR A 268 -15.70 11.65 -10.23
C THR A 268 -14.69 11.22 -11.29
N PHE A 269 -14.17 12.16 -12.08
CA PHE A 269 -13.13 11.88 -13.06
C PHE A 269 -11.83 11.40 -12.39
N LEU A 270 -11.37 12.10 -11.35
CA LEU A 270 -10.19 11.70 -10.59
C LEU A 270 -10.40 10.39 -9.83
N LEU A 271 -11.63 10.10 -9.39
CA LEU A 271 -11.98 8.80 -8.77
C LEU A 271 -11.85 7.68 -9.79
N ALA A 272 -12.37 7.85 -11.01
CA ALA A 272 -12.20 6.88 -12.08
C ALA A 272 -10.72 6.69 -12.42
N LEU A 273 -9.95 7.78 -12.53
CA LEU A 273 -8.51 7.72 -12.79
C LEU A 273 -7.75 7.02 -11.65
N SER A 274 -8.09 7.29 -10.39
CA SER A 274 -7.47 6.61 -9.25
C SER A 274 -7.79 5.12 -9.26
N LEU A 275 -9.02 4.73 -9.56
CA LEU A 275 -9.40 3.32 -9.68
C LEU A 275 -8.67 2.62 -10.82
N ILE A 276 -8.48 3.28 -11.96
CA ILE A 276 -7.67 2.72 -13.06
C ILE A 276 -6.25 2.45 -12.56
N HIS A 277 -5.63 3.43 -11.91
CA HIS A 277 -4.29 3.27 -11.35
C HIS A 277 -4.23 2.12 -10.33
N ILE A 278 -5.17 2.06 -9.38
CA ILE A 278 -5.26 1.02 -8.35
C ILE A 278 -5.36 -0.38 -8.99
N LEU A 279 -6.31 -0.58 -9.92
CA LEU A 279 -6.50 -1.89 -10.56
C LEU A 279 -5.29 -2.31 -11.39
N LEU A 280 -4.60 -1.36 -12.02
CA LEU A 280 -3.38 -1.62 -12.79
C LEU A 280 -2.18 -1.95 -11.90
N GLU A 281 -2.18 -1.54 -10.63
CA GLU A 281 -1.14 -1.86 -9.65
C GLU A 281 -1.41 -3.18 -8.90
N PHE A 282 -2.66 -3.66 -8.84
CA PHE A 282 -3.01 -4.92 -8.17
C PHE A 282 -2.11 -6.14 -8.49
N PRO A 283 -1.64 -6.36 -9.73
CA PRO A 283 -0.67 -7.41 -10.01
C PRO A 283 0.65 -7.24 -9.23
N LEU A 284 1.17 -6.01 -9.13
CA LEU A 284 2.36 -5.67 -8.37
C LEU A 284 2.11 -5.82 -6.85
N ASP A 285 0.96 -5.36 -6.38
CA ASP A 285 0.53 -5.51 -4.98
C ASP A 285 0.48 -6.98 -4.55
N ALA A 286 -0.11 -7.84 -5.39
CA ALA A 286 -0.16 -9.26 -5.11
C ALA A 286 1.23 -9.92 -5.10
N LEU A 287 2.12 -9.52 -6.01
CA LEU A 287 3.52 -9.93 -6.00
C LEU A 287 4.23 -9.48 -4.72
N ALA A 288 3.96 -8.26 -4.24
CA ALA A 288 4.51 -7.73 -3.01
C ALA A 288 4.06 -8.56 -1.79
N LEU A 289 2.79 -8.94 -1.71
CA LEU A 289 2.27 -9.82 -0.65
C LEU A 289 2.98 -11.18 -0.65
N ARG A 290 3.16 -11.81 -1.82
CA ARG A 290 3.92 -13.06 -1.93
C ARG A 290 5.37 -12.90 -1.44
N GLN A 291 6.03 -11.82 -1.85
CA GLN A 291 7.41 -11.54 -1.47
C GLN A 291 7.54 -11.29 0.04
N LEU A 292 6.57 -10.60 0.64
CA LEU A 292 6.52 -10.37 2.08
C LEU A 292 6.35 -11.70 2.82
N GLY A 293 5.44 -12.57 2.37
CA GLY A 293 5.25 -13.90 2.93
C GLY A 293 6.53 -14.73 2.89
N ALA A 294 7.25 -14.71 1.76
CA ALA A 294 8.54 -15.40 1.63
C ALA A 294 9.61 -14.83 2.59
N ALA A 295 9.68 -13.50 2.76
CA ALA A 295 10.62 -12.85 3.68
C ALA A 295 10.34 -13.23 5.15
N VAL A 296 9.06 -13.25 5.55
CA VAL A 296 8.64 -13.66 6.90
C VAL A 296 8.98 -15.13 7.17
N GLN A 297 8.70 -16.03 6.22
CA GLN A 297 9.05 -17.45 6.34
C GLN A 297 10.57 -17.65 6.44
N GLY A 298 11.35 -16.92 5.65
CA GLY A 298 12.81 -16.95 5.72
C GLY A 298 13.35 -16.52 7.08
N ALA A 299 12.81 -15.43 7.64
CA ALA A 299 13.18 -14.94 8.97
C ALA A 299 12.81 -15.94 10.08
N ALA A 300 11.62 -16.55 10.02
CA ALA A 300 11.19 -17.55 10.99
C ALA A 300 12.10 -18.79 10.97
N ARG A 301 12.45 -19.29 9.78
CA ARG A 301 13.39 -20.43 9.63
C ARG A 301 14.78 -20.10 10.19
N GLY A 302 15.30 -18.91 9.91
CA GLY A 302 16.60 -18.46 10.44
C GLY A 302 16.60 -18.37 11.97
N TRP A 303 15.52 -17.87 12.57
CA TRP A 303 15.38 -17.81 14.02
C TRP A 303 15.30 -19.19 14.67
N HIS A 304 14.56 -20.13 14.08
CA HIS A 304 14.51 -21.51 14.56
C HIS A 304 15.89 -22.19 14.49
N ALA A 305 16.63 -22.03 13.38
CA ALA A 305 17.97 -22.57 13.24
C ALA A 305 18.98 -22.00 14.25
N ALA A 306 18.90 -20.70 14.56
CA ALA A 306 19.75 -20.08 15.58
C ALA A 306 19.45 -20.62 17.01
N ARG A 307 18.19 -20.88 17.32
CA ARG A 307 17.76 -21.46 18.60
C ARG A 307 18.19 -22.93 18.76
N THR A 308 18.14 -23.73 17.70
CA THR A 308 18.62 -25.12 17.75
C THR A 308 20.14 -25.20 17.85
N ALA A 309 20.87 -24.31 17.16
CA ALA A 309 22.33 -24.24 17.25
C ALA A 309 22.84 -23.83 18.64
N THR A 310 22.10 -22.95 19.35
CA THR A 310 22.44 -22.54 20.73
C THR A 310 22.02 -23.56 21.79
N ALA A 311 21.08 -24.45 21.48
CA ALA A 311 20.66 -25.56 22.35
C ALA A 311 21.50 -26.84 22.18
N ALA A 312 22.38 -26.93 21.18
CA ALA A 312 23.28 -28.05 21.01
C ALA A 312 24.33 -28.08 22.14
N PRO A 313 24.55 -29.22 22.83
CA PRO A 313 25.57 -29.29 23.87
C PRO A 313 26.94 -29.02 23.25
N ARG A 314 27.67 -28.03 23.76
CA ARG A 314 29.08 -27.82 23.43
C ARG A 314 29.82 -29.11 23.78
N SER A 315 30.27 -29.86 22.76
CA SER A 315 31.13 -31.01 22.97
C SER A 315 32.39 -30.54 23.70
N ARG A 316 32.63 -31.07 24.90
CA ARG A 316 33.86 -30.82 25.66
C ARG A 316 35.04 -31.26 24.78
N PRO A 317 36.10 -30.43 24.62
CA PRO A 317 37.29 -30.90 23.92
C PRO A 317 37.86 -32.09 24.70
N ALA A 318 38.05 -33.21 24.01
CA ALA A 318 38.65 -34.40 24.58
C ALA A 318 40.08 -34.07 25.03
N SER A 319 40.37 -34.24 26.31
CA SER A 319 41.72 -34.12 26.85
C SER A 319 42.59 -35.23 26.26
N SER A 320 43.57 -34.86 25.44
CA SER A 320 44.59 -35.79 24.94
C SER A 320 45.61 -36.08 26.04
N THR A 321 45.30 -37.05 26.89
CA THR A 321 46.30 -37.59 27.82
C THR A 321 47.27 -38.47 27.05
N VAL A 322 48.40 -37.89 26.66
CA VAL A 322 49.52 -38.56 26.01
C VAL A 322 50.10 -39.63 26.94
N SER A 323 50.09 -40.88 26.44
CA SER A 323 50.81 -42.04 26.96
C SER A 323 52.30 -41.72 27.15
N LYS A 324 52.79 -41.75 28.40
CA LYS A 324 54.22 -41.93 28.71
C LYS A 324 54.44 -43.35 29.23
N ARG A 325 54.79 -44.24 28.31
CA ARG A 325 55.31 -45.58 28.60
C ARG A 325 56.76 -45.44 29.10
N ALA A 326 56.96 -45.46 30.41
CA ALA A 326 58.29 -45.54 31.00
C ALA A 326 58.66 -47.01 31.25
N ARG A 327 59.68 -47.46 30.52
CA ARG A 327 60.50 -48.65 30.79
C ARG A 327 60.93 -48.67 32.27
N ARG A 328 60.79 -49.81 32.95
CA ARG A 328 61.71 -50.18 34.04
C ARG A 328 62.01 -51.66 34.01
N SER A 329 63.31 -51.93 33.96
CA SER A 329 63.99 -53.20 34.06
C SER A 329 64.24 -53.59 35.51
N ARG A 330 64.36 -54.91 35.72
CA ARG A 330 64.74 -55.66 36.92
C ARG A 330 63.61 -55.96 37.88
#